data_AF-A0A354P2F4-F1
#
_entry.id   AF-A0A354P2F4-F1
#
_cell.length_a   1.000
_cell.length_b   1.000
_cell.length_c   1.000
_cell.angle_alpha   90.00
_cell.angle_beta   90.00
_cell.angle_gamma   90.00
#
_symmetry.space_group_name_H-M   'P 1'
#
loop_
_entity.id
_entity.type
_entity.pdbx_description
1 polymer ?
#
loop_
_entity_poly.entity_id
_entity_poly.type
_entity_poly.pdbx_seq_one_letter_code
_entity_poly.pdbx_strand_id
1 'polypeptide(L)'
;FYQDCIDTLRRHTGKQLKGMLGPAISGTERTPDLMAEAGLIYHTDWIHDDQPVPINVKSGKLISVPYSLELNDVPTFRTHFEGEYFVEMCKAQFDQLYLEGEESGRVMCIALHPYIIGQPHRIKYLDEILSYIMSHDKVWQTTADEIAEYYIANSYDETVAYAERLKTQ
;
A
#
# COMPACT_ATOMS: atom_id res chain seq x y z
N PHE A 1 9.38 2.18 -19.89
CA PHE A 1 8.79 2.91 -18.74
C PHE A 1 9.37 2.40 -17.43
N TYR A 2 9.02 1.21 -16.93
CA TYR A 2 9.52 0.73 -15.63
C TYR A 2 11.04 0.72 -15.48
N GLN A 3 11.77 0.27 -16.51
CA GLN A 3 13.24 0.31 -16.48
C GLN A 3 13.80 1.72 -16.29
N ASP A 4 13.19 2.72 -16.95
CA ASP A 4 13.61 4.12 -16.80
C ASP A 4 13.32 4.65 -15.40
N CYS A 5 12.18 4.28 -14.80
CA CYS A 5 11.87 4.60 -13.40
C CYS A 5 12.88 3.96 -12.43
N ILE A 6 13.20 2.68 -12.63
CA ILE A 6 14.18 1.93 -11.82
C ILE A 6 15.55 2.61 -11.89
N ASP A 7 16.04 2.86 -13.11
CA ASP A 7 17.37 3.44 -13.34
C ASP A 7 17.45 4.86 -12.80
N THR A 8 16.38 5.64 -12.95
CA THR A 8 16.31 7.01 -12.44
C THR A 8 16.28 7.06 -10.92
N LEU A 9 15.47 6.25 -10.25
CA LEU A 9 15.48 6.19 -8.78
C LEU A 9 16.86 5.79 -8.27
N ARG A 10 17.47 4.76 -8.86
CA ARG A 10 18.78 4.26 -8.46
C ARG A 10 19.87 5.32 -8.64
N ARG A 11 19.85 6.06 -9.76
CA ARG A 11 20.81 7.13 -10.04
C ARG A 11 20.76 8.25 -9.01
N HIS A 12 19.57 8.63 -8.54
CA HIS A 12 19.39 9.77 -7.63
C HIS A 12 19.43 9.41 -6.15
N THR A 13 19.10 8.16 -5.78
CA THR A 13 18.94 7.77 -4.37
C THR A 13 19.82 6.60 -3.96
N GLY A 14 20.40 5.87 -4.91
CA GLY A 14 21.10 4.60 -4.67
C GLY A 14 20.17 3.42 -4.34
N LYS A 15 18.86 3.66 -4.14
CA LYS A 15 17.89 2.62 -3.79
C LYS A 15 17.39 1.87 -5.02
N GLN A 16 17.07 0.59 -4.85
CA GLN A 16 16.39 -0.22 -5.84
C GLN A 16 14.88 0.04 -5.75
N LEU A 17 14.22 0.33 -6.87
CA LEU A 17 12.76 0.38 -6.92
C LEU A 17 12.24 -1.06 -6.87
N LYS A 18 11.44 -1.39 -5.85
CA LYS A 18 10.88 -2.73 -5.64
C LYS A 18 9.42 -2.85 -6.06
N GLY A 19 8.68 -1.76 -6.07
CA GLY A 19 7.30 -1.72 -6.54
C GLY A 19 6.84 -0.29 -6.70
N MET A 20 5.60 -0.10 -7.17
CA MET A 20 5.07 1.24 -7.37
C MET A 20 3.54 1.30 -7.40
N LEU A 21 3.05 2.50 -7.08
CA LEU A 21 1.75 2.99 -7.48
C LEU A 21 1.86 3.58 -8.90
N GLY A 22 1.06 3.07 -9.82
CA GLY A 22 0.91 3.57 -11.16
C GLY A 22 0.34 4.99 -11.17
N PRO A 23 0.70 5.82 -12.17
CA PRO A 23 0.14 7.16 -12.33
C PRO A 23 -1.40 7.10 -12.35
N ALA A 24 -2.05 7.85 -11.47
CA ALA A 24 -3.51 7.92 -11.37
C ALA A 24 -4.22 6.55 -11.27
N ILE A 25 -3.55 5.49 -10.81
CA ILE A 25 -4.14 4.15 -10.67
C ILE A 25 -4.67 3.66 -12.03
N SER A 26 -3.94 3.97 -13.10
CA SER A 26 -4.37 3.76 -14.49
C SER A 26 -3.74 2.52 -15.13
N GLY A 27 -3.40 1.51 -14.34
CA GLY A 27 -2.88 0.24 -14.86
C GLY A 27 -3.86 -0.43 -15.83
N THR A 28 -3.32 -1.25 -16.74
CA THR A 28 -4.11 -2.13 -17.62
C THR A 28 -3.88 -3.59 -17.25
N GLU A 29 -4.57 -4.52 -17.93
CA GLU A 29 -4.35 -5.96 -17.73
C GLU A 29 -2.90 -6.40 -17.98
N ARG A 30 -2.13 -5.61 -18.73
CA ARG A 30 -0.71 -5.89 -19.03
C ARG A 30 0.26 -5.36 -17.98
N THR A 31 -0.19 -4.43 -17.12
CA THR A 31 0.66 -3.75 -16.15
C THR A 31 1.39 -4.73 -15.21
N PRO A 32 0.71 -5.71 -14.58
CA PRO A 32 1.38 -6.64 -13.67
C PRO A 32 2.52 -7.44 -14.32
N ASP A 33 2.29 -7.99 -15.52
CA ASP A 33 3.32 -8.72 -16.27
C ASP A 33 4.53 -7.82 -16.56
N LEU A 34 4.29 -6.60 -17.05
CA LEU A 34 5.37 -5.65 -17.38
C LEU A 34 6.17 -5.21 -16.15
N MET A 35 5.52 -5.10 -14.98
CA MET A 35 6.19 -4.78 -13.72
C MET A 35 7.08 -5.94 -13.27
N ALA A 36 6.56 -7.17 -13.32
CA ALA A 36 7.30 -8.36 -12.92
C ALA A 36 8.47 -8.65 -13.87
N GLU A 37 8.28 -8.50 -15.19
CA GLU A 37 9.35 -8.59 -16.20
C GLU A 37 10.47 -7.57 -15.95
N ALA A 38 10.14 -6.38 -15.42
CA ALA A 38 11.12 -5.36 -15.03
C ALA A 38 11.79 -5.62 -13.67
N GLY A 39 11.42 -6.70 -12.96
CA GLY A 39 11.99 -7.08 -11.67
C GLY A 39 11.35 -6.40 -10.45
N LEU A 40 10.17 -5.79 -10.59
CA LEU A 40 9.38 -5.31 -9.46
C LEU A 40 8.64 -6.48 -8.80
N ILE A 41 8.48 -6.40 -7.48
CA ILE A 41 7.91 -7.46 -6.63
C ILE A 41 6.55 -7.09 -6.02
N TYR A 42 6.15 -5.81 -6.08
CA TYR A 42 4.81 -5.42 -5.65
C TYR A 42 4.20 -4.30 -6.48
N HIS A 43 2.88 -4.22 -6.39
CA HIS A 43 1.98 -3.31 -7.07
C HIS A 43 0.96 -2.75 -6.06
N THR A 44 0.52 -1.50 -6.22
CA THR A 44 -0.43 -0.86 -5.27
C THR A 44 -1.66 -0.24 -5.94
N ASP A 45 -1.97 -0.51 -7.22
CA ASP A 45 -3.14 0.11 -7.88
C ASP A 45 -4.44 -0.64 -7.57
N TRP A 46 -4.38 -1.84 -7.00
CA TRP A 46 -5.59 -2.61 -6.69
C TRP A 46 -6.08 -2.35 -5.27
N ILE A 47 -7.22 -1.69 -5.17
CA ILE A 47 -7.88 -1.35 -3.90
C ILE A 47 -9.01 -2.34 -3.70
N HIS A 48 -8.67 -3.51 -3.18
CA HIS A 48 -9.54 -4.68 -3.21
C HIS A 48 -9.45 -5.56 -1.97
N ASP A 49 -8.45 -5.34 -1.11
CA ASP A 49 -8.18 -6.19 0.06
C ASP A 49 -7.37 -5.39 1.10
N ASP A 50 -7.42 -5.83 2.36
CA ASP A 50 -6.67 -5.30 3.50
C ASP A 50 -5.41 -6.12 3.81
N GLN A 51 -5.17 -7.18 3.04
CA GLN A 51 -3.94 -7.98 3.07
C GLN A 51 -3.23 -8.01 1.72
N PRO A 52 -1.92 -8.27 1.69
CA PRO A 52 -1.24 -8.52 0.43
C PRO A 52 -1.73 -9.81 -0.23
N VAL A 53 -1.85 -9.79 -1.56
CA VAL A 53 -2.36 -10.93 -2.36
C VAL A 53 -1.42 -11.22 -3.53
N PRO A 54 -1.12 -12.49 -3.86
CA PRO A 54 -0.31 -12.83 -5.03
C PRO A 54 -1.02 -12.44 -6.33
N ILE A 55 -0.28 -11.87 -7.27
CA ILE A 55 -0.77 -11.58 -8.61
C ILE A 55 -0.22 -12.63 -9.56
N ASN A 56 -1.10 -13.26 -10.34
CA ASN A 56 -0.67 -14.20 -11.37
C ASN A 56 0.01 -13.43 -12.51
N VAL A 57 1.32 -13.65 -12.68
CA VAL A 57 2.17 -13.02 -13.69
C VAL A 57 2.93 -14.09 -14.46
N LYS A 58 3.31 -13.78 -15.71
CA LYS A 58 4.03 -14.71 -16.59
C LYS A 58 5.42 -15.12 -16.08
N SER A 59 6.08 -14.26 -15.31
CA SER A 59 7.41 -14.52 -14.77
C SER A 59 7.64 -13.77 -13.46
N GLY A 60 8.48 -14.33 -12.59
CA GLY A 60 8.78 -13.73 -11.29
C GLY A 60 7.66 -13.94 -10.25
N LYS A 61 7.76 -13.20 -9.15
CA LYS A 61 6.73 -13.11 -8.11
C LYS A 61 6.30 -11.64 -8.03
N LEU A 62 5.00 -11.40 -8.05
CA LEU A 62 4.42 -10.08 -7.87
C LEU A 62 3.25 -10.20 -6.90
N ILE A 63 3.11 -9.23 -6.00
CA ILE A 63 1.95 -9.14 -5.10
C ILE A 63 1.27 -7.79 -5.25
N SER A 64 -0.01 -7.74 -4.90
CA SER A 64 -0.68 -6.49 -4.59
C SER A 64 -0.42 -6.18 -3.12
N VAL A 65 0.05 -4.97 -2.81
CA VAL A 65 0.08 -4.42 -1.44
C VAL A 65 -1.10 -3.45 -1.31
N PRO A 66 -1.91 -3.53 -0.25
CA PRO A 66 -3.08 -2.66 -0.08
C PRO A 66 -2.75 -1.17 -0.16
N TYR A 67 -3.63 -0.43 -0.85
CA TYR A 67 -3.61 1.02 -0.98
C TYR A 67 -5.01 1.57 -0.70
N SER A 68 -5.13 2.87 -0.39
CA SER A 68 -6.42 3.51 -0.13
C SER A 68 -6.70 4.68 -1.07
N LEU A 69 -7.89 4.67 -1.67
CA LEU A 69 -8.48 5.85 -2.32
C LEU A 69 -9.25 6.74 -1.35
N GLU A 70 -9.80 6.17 -0.27
CA GLU A 70 -10.62 6.91 0.69
C GLU A 70 -9.78 7.64 1.74
N LEU A 71 -8.81 6.95 2.35
CA LEU A 71 -7.81 7.58 3.23
C LEU A 71 -6.71 8.23 2.41
N ASN A 72 -7.11 9.22 1.63
CA ASN A 72 -6.25 9.99 0.75
C ASN A 72 -6.58 11.48 0.88
N ASP A 73 -5.57 12.31 1.14
CA ASP A 73 -5.77 13.73 1.39
C ASP A 73 -6.27 14.51 0.15
N VAL A 74 -5.97 14.04 -1.06
CA VAL A 74 -6.43 14.67 -2.32
C VAL A 74 -7.95 14.60 -2.46
N PRO A 75 -8.60 13.41 -2.58
CA PRO A 75 -10.04 13.34 -2.77
C PRO A 75 -10.80 13.88 -1.55
N THR A 76 -10.31 13.65 -0.33
CA THR A 76 -10.98 14.10 0.89
C THR A 76 -11.04 15.62 0.97
N PHE A 77 -9.90 16.31 0.85
CA PHE A 77 -9.89 17.78 0.96
C PHE A 77 -10.38 18.50 -0.29
N ARG A 78 -10.50 17.81 -1.44
CA ARG A 78 -11.16 18.36 -2.63
C ARG A 78 -12.69 18.31 -2.56
N THR A 79 -13.26 17.47 -1.69
CA THR A 79 -14.72 17.25 -1.58
C THR A 79 -15.32 17.95 -0.35
N HIS A 80 -14.74 19.08 0.05
CA HIS A 80 -15.20 19.95 1.15
C HIS A 80 -15.12 19.37 2.57
N PHE A 81 -14.41 18.27 2.78
CA PHE A 81 -14.05 17.83 4.12
C PHE A 81 -12.79 18.56 4.60
N GLU A 82 -12.70 18.81 5.89
CA GLU A 82 -11.54 19.44 6.53
C GLU A 82 -10.75 18.43 7.37
N GLY A 83 -9.63 18.90 7.93
CA GLY A 83 -8.66 18.02 8.58
C GLY A 83 -9.20 17.23 9.78
N GLU A 84 -10.12 17.77 10.58
CA GLU A 84 -10.73 17.05 11.72
C GLU A 84 -11.45 15.78 11.25
N TYR A 85 -12.23 15.87 10.17
CA TYR A 85 -12.90 14.71 9.58
C TYR A 85 -11.91 13.68 9.05
N PHE A 86 -10.80 14.12 8.45
CA PHE A 86 -9.74 13.20 8.01
C PHE A 86 -9.08 12.46 9.18
N VAL A 87 -8.92 13.11 10.34
CA VAL A 87 -8.48 12.44 11.57
C VAL A 87 -9.49 11.37 11.99
N GLU A 88 -10.78 11.71 12.05
CA GLU A 88 -11.84 10.77 12.45
C GLU A 88 -11.87 9.54 11.54
N MET A 89 -11.80 9.73 10.23
CA MET A 89 -11.74 8.62 9.26
C MET A 89 -10.51 7.71 9.49
N CYS A 90 -9.33 8.31 9.69
CA CYS A 90 -8.11 7.53 9.93
C CYS A 90 -8.19 6.73 11.24
N LYS A 91 -8.69 7.34 12.32
CA LYS A 91 -8.86 6.64 13.61
C LYS A 91 -9.88 5.52 13.50
N ALA A 92 -11.02 5.77 12.84
CA ALA A 92 -12.06 4.76 12.66
C ALA A 92 -11.58 3.54 11.86
N GLN A 93 -10.86 3.76 10.75
CA GLN A 93 -10.28 2.66 10.00
C GLN A 93 -9.18 1.94 10.79
N PHE A 94 -8.32 2.68 11.50
CA PHE A 94 -7.33 2.06 12.37
C PHE A 94 -7.97 1.15 13.41
N ASP A 95 -8.97 1.63 14.15
CA ASP A 95 -9.63 0.86 15.21
C ASP A 95 -10.23 -0.45 14.68
N GLN A 96 -10.86 -0.40 13.50
CA GLN A 96 -11.43 -1.58 12.85
C GLN A 96 -10.35 -2.57 12.40
N LEU A 97 -9.31 -2.10 11.70
CA LEU A 97 -8.21 -2.96 11.25
C LEU A 97 -7.39 -3.52 12.42
N TYR A 98 -7.29 -2.76 13.52
CA TYR A 98 -6.61 -3.17 14.73
C TYR A 98 -7.39 -4.30 15.43
N LEU A 99 -8.72 -4.20 15.49
CA LEU A 99 -9.59 -5.26 15.99
C LEU A 99 -9.48 -6.54 15.14
N GLU A 100 -9.57 -6.42 13.82
CA GLU A 100 -9.46 -7.56 12.90
C GLU A 100 -8.04 -8.14 12.82
N GLY A 101 -7.05 -7.34 13.24
CA GLY A 101 -5.63 -7.67 13.29
C GLY A 101 -5.25 -8.69 14.36
N GLU A 102 -6.18 -9.12 15.22
CA GLU A 102 -5.89 -10.00 16.36
C GLU A 102 -5.28 -11.34 15.95
N GLU A 103 -5.79 -11.95 14.87
CA GLU A 103 -5.33 -13.25 14.38
C GLU A 103 -4.37 -13.15 13.20
N SER A 104 -4.52 -12.12 12.36
CA SER A 104 -3.72 -11.92 11.15
C SER A 104 -3.60 -10.44 10.86
N GLY A 105 -2.40 -9.95 10.54
CA GLY A 105 -2.16 -8.52 10.32
C GLY A 105 -3.02 -7.94 9.19
N ARG A 106 -3.32 -6.65 9.31
CA ARG A 106 -3.98 -5.83 8.27
C ARG A 106 -3.07 -4.68 7.86
N VAL A 107 -3.15 -4.25 6.61
CA VAL A 107 -2.36 -3.13 6.08
C VAL A 107 -3.23 -1.89 6.05
N MET A 108 -2.82 -0.84 6.78
CA MET A 108 -3.43 0.48 6.69
C MET A 108 -2.54 1.42 5.88
N CYS A 109 -3.01 1.82 4.70
CA CYS A 109 -2.37 2.85 3.89
C CYS A 109 -3.03 4.22 4.12
N ILE A 110 -2.22 5.24 4.39
CA ILE A 110 -2.65 6.64 4.42
C ILE A 110 -1.93 7.37 3.29
N ALA A 111 -2.66 7.75 2.25
CA ALA A 111 -2.11 8.39 1.07
C ALA A 111 -2.02 9.91 1.27
N LEU A 112 -0.80 10.43 1.22
CA LEU A 112 -0.49 11.81 1.61
C LEU A 112 0.30 12.54 0.53
N HIS A 113 0.01 13.83 0.37
CA HIS A 113 0.69 14.71 -0.57
C HIS A 113 1.26 15.91 0.19
N PRO A 114 2.61 16.11 0.19
CA PRO A 114 3.24 17.14 1.01
C PRO A 114 2.71 18.56 0.78
N TYR A 115 2.28 18.88 -0.44
CA TYR A 115 1.72 20.20 -0.76
C TYR A 115 0.29 20.40 -0.26
N ILE A 116 -0.38 19.36 0.25
CA ILE A 116 -1.74 19.38 0.77
C ILE A 116 -1.75 19.22 2.29
N ILE A 117 -1.42 18.02 2.82
CA ILE A 117 -1.43 17.78 4.27
C ILE A 117 -0.33 18.59 4.98
N GLY A 118 0.76 18.89 4.29
CA GLY A 118 1.88 19.68 4.82
C GLY A 118 1.60 21.18 4.95
N GLN A 119 0.44 21.67 4.53
CA GLN A 119 0.07 23.07 4.72
C GLN A 119 -0.02 23.41 6.23
N PRO A 120 0.35 24.63 6.65
CA PRO A 120 0.41 24.98 8.08
C PRO A 120 -0.90 24.78 8.86
N HIS A 121 -2.05 24.92 8.20
CA HIS A 121 -3.36 24.72 8.83
C HIS A 121 -3.77 23.24 8.93
N ARG A 122 -3.04 22.32 8.27
CA ARG A 122 -3.36 20.89 8.16
C ARG A 122 -2.34 19.96 8.82
N ILE A 123 -1.07 20.34 8.89
CA ILE A 123 0.00 19.46 9.37
C ILE A 123 -0.24 18.89 10.78
N LYS A 124 -0.91 19.67 11.65
CA LYS A 124 -1.30 19.24 13.00
C LYS A 124 -2.19 17.98 13.00
N TYR A 125 -3.00 17.77 11.97
CA TYR A 125 -3.89 16.61 11.88
C TYR A 125 -3.11 15.34 11.54
N LEU A 126 -2.05 15.44 10.73
CA LEU A 126 -1.17 14.30 10.49
C LEU A 126 -0.44 13.89 11.76
N ASP A 127 0.04 14.87 12.54
CA ASP A 127 0.65 14.62 13.85
C ASP A 127 -0.32 13.90 14.80
N GLU A 128 -1.58 14.33 14.85
CA GLU A 128 -2.61 13.70 15.65
C GLU A 128 -2.91 12.25 15.21
N ILE A 129 -3.05 12.02 13.89
CA ILE A 129 -3.29 10.68 13.33
C ILE A 129 -2.14 9.74 13.69
N LEU A 130 -0.90 10.14 13.42
CA LEU A 130 0.27 9.32 13.69
C LEU A 130 0.45 9.08 15.19
N SER A 131 0.24 10.10 16.02
CA SER A 131 0.32 9.97 17.48
C SER A 131 -0.70 8.96 18.02
N TYR A 132 -1.94 8.99 17.52
CA TYR A 132 -2.97 8.03 17.91
C TYR A 132 -2.60 6.60 17.53
N ILE A 133 -2.28 6.36 16.26
CA ILE A 133 -1.91 5.03 15.75
C ILE A 133 -0.69 4.49 16.50
N MET A 134 0.36 5.29 16.68
CA MET A 134 1.59 4.88 17.35
C MET A 134 1.47 4.75 18.88
N SER A 135 0.36 5.19 19.48
CA SER A 135 0.09 4.96 20.91
C SER A 135 -0.40 3.54 21.24
N HIS A 136 -0.73 2.75 20.22
CA HIS A 136 -1.18 1.37 20.38
C HIS A 136 -0.02 0.39 20.23
N ASP A 137 -0.03 -0.67 21.05
CA ASP A 137 0.94 -1.76 20.92
C ASP A 137 0.74 -2.54 19.62
N LYS A 138 1.74 -3.35 19.22
CA LYS A 138 1.66 -4.26 18.05
C LYS A 138 1.41 -3.58 16.70
N VAL A 139 1.61 -2.28 16.59
CA VAL A 139 1.62 -1.59 15.29
C VAL A 139 3.01 -1.71 14.65
N TRP A 140 3.06 -2.25 13.45
CA TRP A 140 4.29 -2.30 12.67
C TRP A 140 4.46 -1.04 11.82
N GLN A 141 5.32 -0.12 12.26
CA GLN A 141 5.73 1.02 11.45
C GLN A 141 6.67 0.52 10.33
N THR A 142 6.19 0.53 9.10
CA THR A 142 6.84 -0.17 7.99
C THR A 142 6.61 0.53 6.66
N THR A 143 7.25 0.02 5.62
CA THR A 143 7.09 0.47 4.23
C THR A 143 6.45 -0.62 3.36
N ALA A 144 5.89 -0.23 2.21
CA ALA A 144 5.36 -1.20 1.24
C ALA A 144 6.42 -2.19 0.76
N ASP A 145 7.68 -1.75 0.63
CA ASP A 145 8.84 -2.61 0.35
C ASP A 145 8.95 -3.74 1.38
N GLU A 146 8.95 -3.38 2.67
CA GLU A 146 9.14 -4.33 3.78
C GLU A 146 7.92 -5.25 3.94
N ILE A 147 6.69 -4.73 3.75
CA ILE A 147 5.48 -5.57 3.69
C ILE A 147 5.61 -6.60 2.57
N ALA A 148 6.02 -6.17 1.37
CA ALA A 148 6.13 -7.06 0.23
C ALA A 148 7.20 -8.14 0.43
N GLU A 149 8.37 -7.76 0.95
CA GLU A 149 9.45 -8.69 1.26
C GLU A 149 9.05 -9.69 2.33
N TYR A 150 8.40 -9.23 3.40
CA TYR A 150 7.90 -10.10 4.46
C TYR A 150 6.88 -11.11 3.92
N TYR A 151 5.90 -10.63 3.14
CA TYR A 151 4.87 -11.49 2.58
C TYR A 151 5.43 -12.52 1.60
N ILE A 152 6.33 -12.11 0.70
CA ILE A 152 6.98 -13.01 -0.26
C ILE A 152 7.80 -14.10 0.44
N ALA A 153 8.48 -13.74 1.53
CA ALA A 153 9.30 -14.69 2.28
C ALA A 153 8.48 -15.68 3.12
N ASN A 154 7.31 -15.27 3.65
CA ASN A 154 6.61 -16.03 4.68
C ASN A 154 5.24 -16.59 4.27
N SER A 155 4.58 -16.03 3.27
CA SER A 155 3.15 -16.34 2.98
C SER A 155 2.85 -16.62 1.52
N TYR A 156 3.64 -16.08 0.58
CA TYR A 156 3.33 -16.17 -0.86
C TYR A 156 3.12 -17.60 -1.36
N ASP A 157 4.05 -18.52 -1.08
CA ASP A 157 3.99 -19.87 -1.64
C ASP A 157 2.80 -20.67 -1.07
N GLU A 158 2.45 -20.43 0.19
CA GLU A 158 1.27 -21.02 0.83
C GLU A 158 -0.03 -20.50 0.21
N THR A 159 -0.16 -19.19 0.05
CA THR A 159 -1.36 -18.57 -0.54
C THR A 159 -1.55 -19.00 -2.00
N VAL A 160 -0.49 -19.05 -2.80
CA VAL A 160 -0.55 -19.57 -4.17
C VAL A 160 -0.98 -21.04 -4.17
N ALA A 161 -0.39 -21.88 -3.32
CA ALA A 161 -0.78 -23.29 -3.24
C ALA A 161 -2.25 -23.46 -2.81
N TYR A 162 -2.77 -22.60 -1.93
CA TYR A 162 -4.18 -22.58 -1.56
C TYR A 162 -5.08 -22.20 -2.74
N ALA A 163 -4.73 -21.13 -3.47
CA ALA A 163 -5.48 -20.69 -4.65
C ALA A 163 -5.54 -21.76 -5.75
N GLU A 164 -4.45 -22.50 -5.98
CA GLU A 164 -4.44 -23.60 -6.96
C GLU A 164 -5.37 -24.75 -6.54
N ARG A 165 -5.45 -25.07 -5.25
CA ARG A 165 -6.39 -26.10 -4.76
C ARG A 165 -7.85 -25.71 -5.04
N LEU A 166 -8.20 -24.44 -4.89
CA LEU A 166 -9.56 -23.94 -5.16
C LEU A 166 -9.97 -24.07 -6.63
N LYS A 167 -9.02 -24.03 -7.58
CA LYS A 167 -9.32 -24.21 -9.02
C LYS A 167 -9.65 -25.65 -9.39
N THR A 168 -9.25 -26.60 -8.55
CA THR A 168 -9.41 -28.05 -8.83
C THR A 168 -10.65 -28.66 -8.16
N GLN A 169 -11.41 -27.85 -7.41
CA GLN A 169 -12.70 -28.22 -6.81
C GLN A 169 -13.85 -27.72 -7.70
#